data_AF-A0A4Y7KHX6-F1
#
_entry.id   AF-A0A4Y7KHX6-F1
#
_cell.length_a   1.000
_cell.length_b   1.000
_cell.length_c   1.000
_cell.angle_alpha   90.00
_cell.angle_beta   90.00
_cell.angle_gamma   90.00
#
_symmetry.space_group_name_H-M   'P 1'
#
loop_
_entity.id
_entity.type
_entity.pdbx_description
1 polymer ?
#
loop_
_entity_poly.entity_id
_entity_poly.type
_entity_poly.pdbx_seq_one_letter_code
_entity_poly.pdbx_strand_id
1 'polypeptide(L)'
;MKLREYVVHFSIWAIPMAPLLLGCDIRNTTTETMVIIGNKEVIDVNQDLLGKQAKKVRMQGQRMIWAGPLSDNKVVVLFVNQSPRPTSMTAHWDDIGIPNNTVVEARDLWKVHILSSFFTVFLLYAIS
;
A
#
# COMPACT_ATOMS: atom_id res chain seq x y z
N MET A 1 -0.45 -13.54 14.56
CA MET A 1 0.05 -12.90 13.33
C MET A 1 1.12 -11.90 13.75
N LYS A 2 2.29 -11.92 13.11
CA LYS A 2 3.39 -10.99 13.44
C LYS A 2 3.01 -9.57 13.00
N LEU A 3 3.61 -8.54 13.62
CA LEU A 3 3.31 -7.13 13.29
C LEU A 3 3.35 -6.83 11.78
N ARG A 4 4.35 -7.40 11.08
CA ARG A 4 4.53 -7.23 9.64
C ARG A 4 3.37 -7.84 8.83
N GLU A 5 2.87 -8.98 9.26
CA GLU A 5 1.74 -9.65 8.62
C GLU A 5 0.46 -8.81 8.80
N TYR A 6 0.28 -8.12 9.95
CA TYR A 6 -0.80 -7.14 10.15
C TYR A 6 -0.71 -5.96 9.18
N VAL A 7 0.48 -5.39 8.98
CA VAL A 7 0.68 -4.30 8.02
C VAL A 7 0.32 -4.74 6.59
N VAL A 8 0.79 -5.91 6.17
CA VAL A 8 0.48 -6.48 4.85
C VAL A 8 -1.02 -6.71 4.72
N HIS A 9 -1.65 -7.34 5.72
CA HIS A 9 -3.07 -7.63 5.72
C HIS A 9 -3.91 -6.35 5.61
N PHE A 10 -3.67 -5.38 6.49
CA PHE A 10 -4.40 -4.11 6.50
C PHE A 10 -4.26 -3.38 5.16
N SER A 11 -3.05 -3.36 4.59
CA SER A 11 -2.83 -2.69 3.30
C SER A 11 -3.46 -3.40 2.11
N ILE A 12 -3.52 -4.74 2.11
CA ILE A 12 -4.22 -5.52 1.08
C ILE A 12 -5.72 -5.28 1.15
N TRP A 13 -6.29 -5.01 2.32
CA TRP A 13 -7.68 -4.59 2.46
C TRP A 13 -7.88 -3.11 2.10
N ALA A 14 -6.92 -2.26 2.43
CA ALA A 14 -6.98 -0.83 2.15
C ALA A 14 -6.95 -0.54 0.65
N ILE A 15 -6.00 -1.13 -0.09
CA ILE A 15 -5.72 -0.76 -1.48
C ILE A 15 -6.87 -1.01 -2.48
N PRO A 16 -7.67 -2.10 -2.38
CA PRO A 16 -8.81 -2.30 -3.25
C PRO A 16 -10.06 -1.53 -2.78
N MET A 17 -9.93 -0.60 -1.81
CA MET A 17 -11.06 0.13 -1.22
C MET A 17 -12.10 -0.81 -0.57
N ALA A 18 -11.66 -1.93 0.01
CA ALA A 18 -12.57 -2.85 0.68
C ALA A 18 -13.04 -2.27 2.03
N PRO A 19 -14.21 -2.68 2.55
CA PRO A 19 -14.68 -2.26 3.86
C PRO A 19 -13.67 -2.62 4.96
N LEU A 20 -13.18 -1.63 5.70
CA LEU A 20 -12.23 -1.81 6.80
C LEU A 20 -12.97 -2.09 8.12
N LEU A 21 -13.53 -3.29 8.24
CA LEU A 21 -14.21 -3.74 9.46
C LEU A 21 -13.21 -4.38 10.43
N LEU A 22 -13.08 -3.78 11.62
CA LEU A 22 -12.20 -4.30 12.66
C LEU A 22 -12.85 -5.48 13.39
N GLY A 23 -12.28 -6.67 13.25
CA GLY A 23 -12.73 -7.89 13.94
C GLY A 23 -12.04 -8.15 15.29
N CYS A 24 -11.24 -7.21 15.80
CA CYS A 24 -10.47 -7.37 17.04
C CYS A 24 -11.08 -6.56 18.21
N ASP A 25 -10.79 -6.97 19.45
CA ASP A 25 -11.18 -6.20 20.64
C ASP A 25 -10.26 -4.97 20.79
N ILE A 26 -10.75 -3.82 20.34
CA ILE A 26 -10.02 -2.55 20.42
C ILE A 26 -9.74 -2.09 21.86
N ARG A 27 -10.47 -2.61 22.86
CA ARG A 27 -10.26 -2.25 24.27
C ARG A 27 -9.03 -2.93 24.86
N ASN A 28 -8.56 -4.00 24.24
CA ASN A 28 -7.45 -4.82 24.70
C ASN A 28 -6.50 -5.15 23.54
N THR A 29 -6.20 -4.16 22.70
CA THR A 29 -5.25 -4.31 21.59
C THR A 29 -3.92 -3.63 21.93
N THR A 30 -2.84 -4.09 21.29
CA THR A 30 -1.52 -3.51 21.55
C THR A 30 -1.35 -2.16 20.87
N THR A 31 -0.48 -1.30 21.41
CA THR A 31 -0.17 0.01 20.83
C THR A 31 0.31 -0.11 19.37
N GLU A 32 1.09 -1.14 19.06
CA GLU A 32 1.57 -1.38 17.70
C GLU A 32 0.42 -1.72 16.74
N THR A 33 -0.57 -2.47 17.22
CA THR A 33 -1.77 -2.77 16.41
C THR A 33 -2.59 -1.50 16.17
N MET A 34 -2.73 -0.64 17.18
CA MET A 34 -3.39 0.66 17.04
C MET A 34 -2.70 1.55 16.01
N VAL A 35 -1.37 1.57 15.99
CA VAL A 35 -0.59 2.31 14.98
C VAL A 35 -0.88 1.83 13.56
N ILE A 36 -1.11 0.53 13.37
CA ILE A 36 -1.45 -0.04 12.05
C ILE A 36 -2.86 0.36 11.65
N ILE A 37 -3.86 0.01 12.46
CA ILE A 37 -5.27 0.20 12.10
C ILE A 37 -5.69 1.68 12.13
N GLY A 38 -4.91 2.53 12.80
CA GLY A 38 -5.09 3.97 12.86
C GLY A 38 -4.19 4.77 11.91
N ASN A 39 -3.45 4.12 10.99
CA ASN A 39 -2.61 4.84 10.03
C ASN A 39 -3.48 5.66 9.07
N LYS A 40 -3.54 6.98 9.32
CA LYS A 40 -4.39 7.90 8.57
C LYS A 40 -4.07 7.92 7.07
N GLU A 41 -2.80 7.89 6.68
CA GLU A 41 -2.44 7.95 5.26
C GLU A 41 -2.93 6.71 4.48
N VAL A 42 -2.89 5.53 5.11
CA VAL A 42 -3.39 4.29 4.50
C VAL A 42 -4.93 4.25 4.49
N ILE A 43 -5.57 4.79 5.52
CA ILE A 43 -7.03 4.95 5.54
C ILE A 43 -7.47 5.93 4.45
N ASP A 44 -6.75 7.05 4.28
CA ASP A 44 -7.08 8.06 3.26
C ASP A 44 -6.97 7.46 1.84
N VAL A 45 -6.06 6.51 1.58
CA VAL A 45 -6.04 5.72 0.34
C VAL A 45 -7.31 4.89 0.17
N ASN A 46 -7.74 4.18 1.21
CA ASN A 46 -8.93 3.33 1.17
C ASN A 46 -10.22 4.15 1.00
N GLN A 47 -10.24 5.38 1.52
CA GLN A 47 -11.38 6.30 1.52
C GLN A 47 -11.28 7.38 0.43
N ASP A 48 -10.39 7.22 -0.55
CA ASP A 48 -10.17 8.22 -1.60
C ASP A 48 -11.46 8.48 -2.41
N LEU A 49 -11.75 9.77 -2.64
CA LEU A 49 -13.00 10.23 -3.26
C LEU A 49 -13.17 9.77 -4.72
N LEU A 50 -12.08 9.39 -5.40
CA LEU A 50 -12.15 8.90 -6.78
C LEU A 50 -12.86 7.55 -6.84
N GLY A 51 -12.88 6.78 -5.73
CA GLY A 51 -13.59 5.50 -5.63
C GLY A 51 -13.10 4.44 -6.62
N LYS A 52 -11.89 4.59 -7.17
CA LYS A 52 -11.32 3.66 -8.15
C LYS A 52 -10.46 2.62 -7.47
N GLN A 53 -10.96 1.39 -7.47
CA GLN A 53 -10.24 0.24 -6.96
C GLN A 53 -8.89 0.03 -7.67
N ALA A 54 -7.82 -0.05 -6.90
CA ALA A 54 -6.52 -0.50 -7.38
C ALA A 54 -6.54 -1.97 -7.77
N LYS A 55 -5.77 -2.32 -8.79
CA LYS A 55 -5.74 -3.66 -9.37
C LYS A 55 -4.35 -4.27 -9.22
N LYS A 56 -4.28 -5.59 -9.24
CA LYS A 56 -3.02 -6.31 -9.37
C LYS A 56 -2.49 -6.11 -10.79
N VAL A 57 -1.43 -5.32 -10.92
CA VAL A 57 -0.84 -4.94 -12.23
C VAL A 57 0.28 -5.89 -12.65
N ARG A 58 0.94 -6.56 -11.69
CA ARG A 58 2.00 -7.53 -11.97
C ARG A 58 2.05 -8.63 -10.93
N MET A 59 2.33 -9.85 -11.36
CA MET A 59 2.54 -11.01 -10.48
C MET A 59 3.66 -11.88 -11.03
N GLN A 60 4.66 -12.18 -10.20
CA GLN A 60 5.80 -13.02 -10.55
C GLN A 60 6.14 -13.96 -9.39
N GLY A 61 5.59 -15.17 -9.44
CA GLY A 61 5.68 -16.13 -8.33
C GLY A 61 5.03 -15.54 -7.08
N GLN A 62 5.79 -15.43 -5.99
CA GLN A 62 5.34 -14.92 -4.68
C GLN A 62 5.40 -13.39 -4.55
N ARG A 63 5.60 -12.66 -5.66
CA ARG A 63 5.72 -11.21 -5.69
C ARG A 63 4.55 -10.61 -6.46
N MET A 64 3.86 -9.66 -5.87
CA MET A 64 2.71 -8.97 -6.46
C MET A 64 2.88 -7.47 -6.38
N ILE A 65 2.48 -6.78 -7.45
CA ILE A 65 2.37 -5.33 -7.49
C ILE A 65 0.90 -4.99 -7.72
N TRP A 66 0.36 -4.12 -6.87
CA TRP A 66 -0.94 -3.52 -7.03
C TRP A 66 -0.77 -2.03 -7.31
N ALA A 67 -1.60 -1.48 -8.18
CA ALA A 67 -1.63 -0.04 -8.41
C ALA A 67 -3.02 0.44 -8.80
N GLY A 68 -3.31 1.68 -8.47
CA GLY A 68 -4.58 2.32 -8.80
C GLY A 68 -4.47 3.84 -8.77
N PRO A 69 -5.25 4.54 -9.60
CA PRO A 69 -5.35 5.99 -9.51
C PRO A 69 -6.09 6.41 -8.24
N LEU A 70 -5.66 7.52 -7.67
CA LEU A 70 -6.32 8.23 -6.58
C LEU A 70 -6.73 9.64 -7.06
N SER A 71 -7.44 10.37 -6.21
CA SER A 71 -7.78 11.77 -6.44
C SER A 71 -6.51 12.62 -6.62
N ASP A 72 -6.67 13.81 -7.21
CA ASP A 72 -5.58 14.77 -7.48
C ASP A 72 -4.40 14.21 -8.30
N ASN A 73 -4.68 13.36 -9.29
CA ASN A 73 -3.67 12.73 -10.16
C ASN A 73 -2.58 11.96 -9.38
N LYS A 74 -2.90 11.48 -8.19
CA LYS A 74 -2.04 10.56 -7.43
C LYS A 74 -2.20 9.13 -7.90
N VAL A 75 -1.18 8.32 -7.68
CA VAL A 75 -1.23 6.87 -7.90
C VAL A 75 -0.77 6.18 -6.63
N VAL A 76 -1.56 5.22 -6.12
CA VAL A 76 -1.09 4.32 -5.07
C VAL A 76 -0.44 3.10 -5.71
N VAL A 77 0.71 2.69 -5.16
CA VAL A 77 1.42 1.48 -5.55
C VAL A 77 1.70 0.66 -4.30
N LEU A 78 1.48 -0.64 -4.40
CA LEU A 78 1.76 -1.59 -3.33
C LEU A 78 2.61 -2.75 -3.83
N PHE A 79 3.71 -2.99 -3.13
CA PHE A 79 4.57 -4.14 -3.33
C PHE A 79 4.32 -5.17 -2.23
N VAL A 80 3.97 -6.39 -2.63
CA VAL A 80 3.78 -7.53 -1.71
C VAL A 80 4.76 -8.63 -2.07
N ASN A 81 5.69 -8.95 -1.17
CA ASN A 81 6.55 -10.13 -1.26
C ASN A 81 6.12 -11.16 -0.23
N GLN A 82 5.52 -12.26 -0.69
CA GLN A 82 5.14 -13.40 0.16
C GLN A 82 6.28 -14.40 0.36
N SER A 83 7.42 -14.20 -0.30
CA SER A 83 8.58 -15.08 -0.11
C SER A 83 9.25 -14.83 1.24
N PRO A 84 9.89 -15.85 1.82
CA PRO A 84 10.57 -15.72 3.11
C PRO A 84 11.85 -14.87 3.04
N ARG A 85 12.27 -14.41 1.84
CA ARG A 85 13.51 -13.65 1.61
C ARG A 85 13.21 -12.25 1.08
N PRO A 86 13.91 -11.20 1.55
CA PRO A 86 13.72 -9.86 1.02
C PRO A 86 14.17 -9.84 -0.43
N THR A 87 13.39 -9.22 -1.30
CA THR A 87 13.65 -9.22 -2.74
C THR A 87 13.32 -7.85 -3.30
N SER A 88 14.21 -7.31 -4.15
CA SER A 88 13.92 -6.07 -4.86
C SER A 88 12.75 -6.27 -5.82
N MET A 89 11.83 -5.31 -5.84
CA MET A 89 10.66 -5.29 -6.70
C MET A 89 10.59 -3.94 -7.39
N THR A 90 10.22 -3.94 -8.67
CA THR A 90 10.16 -2.74 -9.50
C THR A 90 8.81 -2.71 -10.20
N ALA A 91 8.10 -1.59 -10.07
CA ALA A 91 6.94 -1.27 -10.89
C ALA A 91 7.44 -0.45 -12.08
N HIS A 92 6.98 -0.79 -13.29
CA HIS A 92 7.25 0.01 -14.47
C HIS A 92 6.17 1.08 -14.62
N TRP A 93 6.49 2.21 -15.24
CA TRP A 93 5.53 3.29 -15.45
C TRP A 93 4.29 2.83 -16.22
N ASP A 94 4.50 2.03 -17.26
CA ASP A 94 3.43 1.43 -18.04
C ASP A 94 2.51 0.51 -17.19
N ASP A 95 3.05 -0.17 -16.16
CA ASP A 95 2.24 -1.04 -15.28
C ASP A 95 1.26 -0.24 -14.42
N ILE A 96 1.62 1.00 -14.07
CA ILE A 96 0.89 1.82 -13.09
C ILE A 96 0.21 3.03 -13.71
N GLY A 97 0.19 3.12 -15.04
CA GLY A 97 -0.51 4.15 -15.78
C GLY A 97 0.14 5.52 -15.71
N ILE A 98 1.46 5.58 -15.48
CA ILE A 98 2.23 6.82 -15.48
C ILE A 98 2.95 6.93 -16.84
N PRO A 99 2.89 8.08 -17.54
CA PRO A 99 3.64 8.25 -18.78
C PRO A 99 5.16 8.13 -18.57
N ASN A 100 5.84 7.56 -19.55
CA ASN A 100 7.30 7.58 -19.59
C ASN A 100 7.81 9.04 -19.57
N ASN A 101 8.83 9.32 -18.76
CA ASN A 101 9.40 10.64 -18.47
C ASN A 101 8.60 11.56 -17.53
N THR A 102 7.52 11.10 -16.90
CA THR A 102 6.90 11.87 -15.81
C THR A 102 7.81 11.88 -14.58
N VAL A 103 8.09 13.08 -14.05
CA VAL A 103 8.76 13.23 -12.76
C VAL A 103 7.72 13.03 -11.67
N VAL A 104 7.98 12.08 -10.79
CA VAL A 104 7.11 11.79 -9.64
C VAL A 104 7.91 11.89 -8.36
N GLU A 105 7.26 12.40 -7.31
CA GLU A 105 7.75 12.22 -5.96
C GLU A 105 6.98 11.06 -5.31
N ALA A 106 7.70 10.28 -4.52
CA ALA A 106 7.19 9.07 -3.89
C ALA A 106 7.22 9.19 -2.37
N ARG A 107 6.07 8.97 -1.73
CA ARG A 107 5.92 8.92 -0.28
C ARG A 107 5.60 7.50 0.16
N ASP A 108 6.38 6.97 1.08
CA ASP A 108 6.10 5.67 1.70
C ASP A 108 5.13 5.87 2.88
N LEU A 109 3.94 5.27 2.78
CA LEU A 109 2.84 5.46 3.75
C LEU A 109 3.05 4.70 5.07
N TRP A 110 4.06 3.82 5.13
CA TRP A 110 4.42 3.06 6.33
C TRP A 110 5.76 3.48 6.93
N LYS A 111 6.47 4.46 6.32
CA LYS A 111 7.82 4.85 6.73
C LYS A 111 7.95 5.43 8.15
N VAL A 112 6.82 5.66 8.83
CA VAL A 112 6.82 6.05 10.24
C VAL A 112 7.30 4.91 11.16
N HIS A 113 7.23 3.63 10.75
CA HIS A 113 7.79 2.53 11.56
C HIS A 113 8.34 1.36 10.71
N ILE A 114 9.68 1.23 10.72
CA ILE A 114 10.46 -0.03 10.69
C ILE A 114 9.89 -1.14 9.79
N LEU A 115 9.98 -1.05 8.45
CA LEU A 115 9.82 -2.23 7.59
C LEU A 115 10.77 -2.23 6.40
N SER A 116 11.75 -3.13 6.48
CA SER A 116 12.62 -3.56 5.37
C SER A 116 11.81 -4.22 4.25
N SER A 117 12.15 -3.86 3.00
CA SER A 117 12.08 -4.51 1.66
C SER A 117 11.15 -5.70 1.33
N PHE A 118 10.28 -6.16 2.22
CA PHE A 118 9.32 -7.25 1.97
C PHE A 118 7.94 -6.73 1.55
N PHE A 119 7.62 -5.49 1.90
CA PHE A 119 6.33 -4.90 1.62
C PHE A 119 6.41 -3.39 1.79
N THR A 120 5.87 -2.64 0.84
CA THR A 120 5.85 -1.16 0.91
C THR A 120 4.66 -0.62 0.13
N VAL A 121 3.97 0.37 0.71
CA VAL A 121 2.94 1.15 0.03
C VAL A 121 3.52 2.52 -0.28
N PHE A 122 3.51 2.89 -1.54
CA PHE A 122 3.90 4.21 -1.99
C PHE A 122 2.70 4.98 -2.50
N LEU A 123 2.63 6.25 -2.14
CA LEU A 123 1.85 7.26 -2.81
C LEU A 123 2.76 8.02 -3.76
N LEU A 124 2.43 8.00 -5.04
CA LEU A 124 3.14 8.74 -6.09
C LEU A 124 2.33 9.96 -6.49
N TYR A 125 3.00 11.09 -6.60
CA TYR A 125 2.44 12.36 -7.03
C TYR A 125 3.32 12.92 -8.15
N ALA A 126 2.68 13.35 -9.24
CA ALA A 126 3.38 13.99 -10.34
C ALA A 126 3.87 15.38 -9.88
N ILE A 127 5.13 15.69 -10.14
CA ILE A 127 5.70 17.02 -9.92
C ILE A 127 5.53 17.80 -11.23
N SER A 128 4.80 18.91 -11.19
CA SER A 128 4.65 19.82 -12.34
C SER A 128 5.76 20.86 -12.39
#